data_AF-A0A9W4SUY1-F1
#
_entry.id   AF-A0A9W4SUY1-F1
#
_cell.length_a   1.000
_cell.length_b   1.000
_cell.length_c   1.000
_cell.angle_alpha   90.00
_cell.angle_beta   90.00
_cell.angle_gamma   90.00
#
_symmetry.space_group_name_H-M   'P 1'
#
loop_
_entity.id
_entity.type
_entity.pdbx_description
1 polymer ?
#
loop_
_entity_poly.entity_id
_entity_poly.type
_entity_poly.pdbx_seq_one_letter_code
_entity_poly.pdbx_strand_id
1 'polypeptide(L)'
;MAALKMKKPLVYIILILVYLLGLSVTITCLIFAIEKRKAFLANDDDLVFKNETIENFYLFLLIATIISYLTSMCCSLASNDPNILGDGGIALVQFITSIVWIIIPAVYTVLTTNEFEKIPFSCSASSTNDSLILYACRMRRNNLLFMWVDSVIMFITTFTLCFCFYGLEIRDEEDILIDQSLGIEQNSEVSTPPVLKRFNPYFCKH
;
A
#
# COMPACT_ATOMS: atom_id res chain seq x y z
N MET A 1 17.12 -4.23 -23.96
CA MET A 1 16.08 -3.56 -23.15
C MET A 1 16.64 -2.20 -22.76
N ALA A 2 16.15 -1.11 -23.36
CA ALA A 2 16.75 0.22 -23.18
C ALA A 2 16.48 0.73 -21.76
N ALA A 3 17.54 1.01 -21.01
CA ALA A 3 17.44 1.61 -19.68
C ALA A 3 16.99 3.06 -19.83
N LEU A 4 15.82 3.39 -19.28
CA LEU A 4 15.35 4.77 -19.21
C LEU A 4 16.23 5.51 -18.19
N LYS A 5 17.23 6.27 -18.67
CA LYS A 5 17.96 7.24 -17.84
C LYS A 5 17.03 8.42 -17.53
N MET A 6 16.25 8.30 -16.46
CA MET A 6 15.44 9.39 -15.94
C MET A 6 16.28 10.30 -15.05
N LYS A 7 16.09 11.63 -15.16
CA LYS A 7 16.77 12.59 -14.29
C LYS A 7 16.27 12.41 -12.85
N LYS A 8 17.17 12.34 -11.86
CA LYS A 8 16.86 12.27 -10.42
C LYS A 8 15.70 13.18 -9.94
N PRO A 9 15.60 14.47 -10.33
CA PRO A 9 14.46 15.31 -9.93
C PRO A 9 13.11 14.86 -10.49
N LEU A 10 13.09 14.25 -11.67
CA LEU A 10 11.86 13.77 -12.30
C LEU A 10 11.35 12.48 -11.63
N VAL A 11 12.28 11.61 -11.21
CA VAL A 11 12.01 10.44 -10.37
C VAL A 11 11.34 10.85 -9.05
N TYR A 12 11.89 11.88 -8.39
CA TYR A 12 11.36 12.40 -7.13
C TYR A 12 9.93 12.96 -7.25
N ILE A 13 9.66 13.69 -8.33
CA ILE A 13 8.31 14.21 -8.61
C ILE A 13 7.31 13.06 -8.82
N ILE A 14 7.69 12.02 -9.57
CA ILE A 14 6.82 10.87 -9.80
C ILE A 14 6.54 10.13 -8.49
N LEU A 15 7.55 9.93 -7.65
CA LEU A 15 7.40 9.30 -6.33
C LEU A 15 6.39 10.05 -5.46
N ILE A 16 6.53 11.38 -5.37
CA ILE A 16 5.60 12.22 -4.60
C ILE A 16 4.18 12.08 -5.15
N LEU A 17 4.00 12.16 -6.47
CA LEU A 17 2.68 12.04 -7.10
C LEU A 17 2.03 10.68 -6.82
N VAL A 18 2.79 9.59 -6.88
CA VAL A 18 2.31 8.23 -6.60
C VAL A 18 1.87 8.10 -5.13
N TYR A 19 2.66 8.62 -4.19
CA TYR A 19 2.30 8.61 -2.77
C TYR A 19 1.08 9.48 -2.46
N LEU A 20 1.00 10.69 -3.04
CA LEU A 20 -0.17 11.57 -2.86
C LEU A 20 -1.44 10.93 -3.42
N LEU A 21 -1.34 10.27 -4.59
CA LEU A 21 -2.44 9.51 -5.17
C LEU A 21 -2.87 8.38 -4.22
N GLY A 22 -1.94 7.55 -3.75
CA GLY A 22 -2.23 6.49 -2.79
C GLY A 22 -2.92 7.02 -1.53
N LEU A 23 -2.34 8.04 -0.90
CA LEU A 23 -2.88 8.68 0.31
C LEU A 23 -4.31 9.20 0.09
N SER A 24 -4.57 9.89 -1.03
CA SER A 24 -5.91 10.44 -1.32
C SER A 24 -6.98 9.36 -1.45
N VAL A 25 -6.64 8.23 -2.06
CA VAL A 25 -7.55 7.08 -2.21
C VAL A 25 -7.80 6.42 -0.86
N THR A 26 -6.76 6.19 -0.07
CA THR A 26 -6.90 5.58 1.26
C THR A 26 -7.73 6.47 2.19
N ILE A 27 -7.57 7.81 2.13
CA ILE A 27 -8.43 8.76 2.87
C ILE A 27 -9.89 8.66 2.40
N THR A 28 -10.13 8.58 1.10
CA THR A 28 -11.49 8.42 0.54
C THR A 28 -12.14 7.13 1.04
N CYS A 29 -11.37 6.04 1.07
CA CYS A 29 -11.82 4.75 1.61
C CYS A 29 -12.12 4.81 3.11
N LEU A 30 -11.32 5.55 3.89
CA LEU A 30 -11.57 5.77 5.31
C LEU A 30 -12.86 6.55 5.55
N ILE A 31 -13.07 7.66 4.83
CA ILE A 31 -14.29 8.45 4.94
C ILE A 31 -15.51 7.57 4.64
N PHE A 32 -15.44 6.81 3.55
CA PHE A 32 -16.53 5.91 3.16
C PHE A 32 -16.79 4.82 4.20
N ALA A 33 -15.75 4.20 4.75
CA ALA A 33 -15.87 3.18 5.79
C ALA A 33 -16.51 3.74 7.08
N ILE A 34 -16.16 4.98 7.46
CA ILE A 34 -16.76 5.68 8.60
C ILE A 34 -18.23 6.02 8.33
N GLU A 35 -18.56 6.52 7.14
CA GLU A 35 -19.95 6.83 6.75
C GLU A 35 -20.82 5.59 6.76
N LYS A 36 -20.32 4.47 6.20
CA LYS A 36 -21.00 3.17 6.29
C LYS A 36 -21.24 2.80 7.75
N ARG A 37 -20.20 2.89 8.61
CA ARG A 37 -20.35 2.52 10.02
C ARG A 37 -21.38 3.36 10.75
N LYS A 38 -21.39 4.68 10.53
CA LYS A 38 -22.39 5.60 11.09
C LYS A 38 -23.79 5.25 10.63
N ALA A 39 -23.97 4.95 9.36
CA ALA A 39 -25.28 4.61 8.79
C ALA A 39 -25.85 3.31 9.38
N PHE A 40 -25.00 2.31 9.66
CA PHE A 40 -25.42 1.04 10.26
C PHE A 40 -25.73 1.20 11.75
N LEU A 41 -24.90 1.95 12.50
CA LEU A 41 -25.16 2.25 13.91
C LEU A 41 -26.45 3.06 14.12
N ALA A 42 -26.81 3.93 13.16
CA ALA A 42 -28.04 4.71 13.23
C ALA A 42 -29.32 3.87 12.98
N ASN A 43 -29.17 2.66 12.42
CA ASN A 43 -30.27 1.77 12.06
C ASN A 43 -30.03 0.35 12.63
N ASP A 44 -29.41 0.25 13.81
CA ASP A 44 -28.89 -1.02 14.39
C ASP A 44 -29.99 -2.09 14.57
N ASP A 45 -31.24 -1.67 14.77
CA ASP A 45 -32.41 -2.56 14.88
C ASP A 45 -32.76 -3.28 13.57
N ASP A 46 -32.43 -2.67 12.42
CA ASP A 46 -32.78 -3.17 11.08
C ASP A 46 -31.53 -3.63 10.28
N LEU A 47 -30.34 -3.13 10.62
CA LEU A 47 -29.09 -3.33 9.88
C LEU A 47 -27.96 -3.84 10.77
N VAL A 48 -27.87 -5.16 10.93
CA VAL A 48 -26.81 -5.79 11.74
C VAL A 48 -25.54 -6.04 10.93
N PHE A 49 -24.38 -5.77 11.52
CA PHE A 49 -23.08 -6.23 11.01
C PHE A 49 -22.94 -7.74 11.23
N LYS A 50 -22.81 -8.52 10.16
CA LYS A 50 -22.64 -9.98 10.31
C LYS A 50 -21.24 -10.35 10.84
N ASN A 51 -20.23 -9.52 10.54
CA ASN A 51 -18.87 -9.70 11.01
C ASN A 51 -18.25 -8.35 11.40
N GLU A 52 -18.45 -7.94 12.65
CA GLU A 52 -17.89 -6.69 13.16
C GLU A 52 -16.35 -6.71 13.22
N THR A 53 -15.76 -7.89 13.42
CA THR A 53 -14.31 -8.06 13.53
C THR A 53 -13.58 -7.65 12.25
N ILE A 54 -14.07 -8.07 11.08
CA ILE A 54 -13.43 -7.71 9.81
C ILE A 54 -13.58 -6.22 9.49
N GLU A 55 -14.71 -5.62 9.86
CA GLU A 55 -14.96 -4.18 9.70
C GLU A 55 -14.00 -3.34 10.55
N ASN A 56 -13.81 -3.74 11.81
CA ASN A 56 -12.84 -3.12 12.72
C ASN A 56 -11.41 -3.28 12.21
N PHE A 57 -11.06 -4.48 11.73
CA PHE A 57 -9.74 -4.76 11.17
C PHE A 57 -9.44 -3.92 9.92
N TYR A 58 -10.42 -3.77 9.02
CA TYR A 58 -10.30 -2.92 7.84
C TYR A 58 -10.09 -1.44 8.20
N LEU A 59 -10.88 -0.90 9.13
CA LEU A 59 -10.71 0.47 9.62
C LEU A 59 -9.33 0.70 10.27
N PHE A 60 -8.87 -0.25 11.08
CA PHE A 60 -7.54 -0.19 11.68
C PHE A 60 -6.45 -0.10 10.62
N LEU A 61 -6.55 -0.90 9.56
CA LEU A 61 -5.54 -0.92 8.50
C LEU A 61 -5.54 0.32 7.64
N LEU A 62 -6.70 0.92 7.36
CA LEU A 62 -6.78 2.22 6.70
C LEU A 62 -6.01 3.28 7.50
N ILE A 63 -6.24 3.34 8.81
CA ILE A 63 -5.57 4.30 9.71
C ILE A 63 -4.05 4.02 9.75
N ALA A 64 -3.66 2.76 9.92
CA ALA A 64 -2.25 2.36 9.94
C ALA A 64 -1.53 2.72 8.62
N THR A 65 -2.21 2.54 7.48
CA THR A 65 -1.68 2.86 6.16
C THR A 65 -1.53 4.37 5.95
N ILE A 66 -2.50 5.18 6.40
CA ILE A 66 -2.39 6.64 6.38
C ILE A 66 -1.21 7.11 7.23
N ILE A 67 -1.04 6.57 8.45
CA ILE A 67 0.09 6.91 9.31
C ILE A 67 1.41 6.55 8.62
N SER A 68 1.51 5.36 8.03
CA SER A 68 2.70 4.93 7.30
C SER A 68 3.04 5.87 6.14
N TYR A 69 2.06 6.29 5.35
CA TYR A 69 2.24 7.26 4.28
C TYR A 69 2.75 8.62 4.79
N LEU A 70 2.15 9.14 5.86
CA LEU A 70 2.55 10.42 6.45
C LEU A 70 3.97 10.36 7.05
N THR A 71 4.30 9.28 7.75
CA THR A 71 5.65 9.07 8.29
C THR A 71 6.68 8.98 7.16
N SER A 72 6.42 8.18 6.13
CA SER A 72 7.33 8.04 4.98
C SER A 72 7.56 9.37 4.26
N MET A 73 6.51 10.14 4.03
CA MET A 73 6.59 11.49 3.45
C MET A 73 7.38 12.48 4.32
N CYS A 74 7.11 12.50 5.63
CA CYS A 74 7.79 13.37 6.58
C CYS A 74 9.30 13.05 6.64
N CYS A 75 9.64 11.76 6.74
CA CYS A 75 11.03 11.31 6.74
C CYS A 75 11.75 11.67 5.43
N SER A 76 11.08 11.49 4.28
CA SER A 76 11.62 11.86 2.97
C SER A 76 11.89 13.36 2.81
N LEU A 77 11.06 14.22 3.40
CA LEU A 77 11.22 15.67 3.31
C LEU A 77 12.30 16.20 4.26
N ALA A 78 12.53 15.49 5.37
CA ALA A 78 13.54 15.84 6.37
C ALA A 78 14.95 15.34 6.00
N SER A 79 15.07 14.27 5.21
CA SER A 79 16.35 13.76 4.75
C SER A 79 16.83 14.51 3.50
N ASN A 80 18.06 15.05 3.54
CA ASN A 80 18.71 15.63 2.36
C ASN A 80 19.09 14.58 1.30
N ASP A 81 19.05 13.29 1.68
CA ASP A 81 19.18 12.17 0.76
C ASP A 81 17.81 11.52 0.51
N PRO A 82 17.47 11.19 -0.74
CA PRO A 82 16.17 10.63 -1.12
C PRO A 82 16.06 9.14 -0.77
N ASN A 83 16.53 8.73 0.40
CA ASN A 83 16.34 7.38 0.93
C ASN A 83 14.93 7.25 1.55
N ILE A 84 13.91 7.50 0.72
CA ILE A 84 12.48 7.39 1.09
C ILE A 84 12.14 5.96 1.53
N LEU A 85 12.94 4.99 1.08
CA LEU A 85 12.79 3.57 1.38
C LEU A 85 14.01 2.98 2.11
N GLY A 86 14.86 3.77 2.76
CA GLY A 86 16.09 3.35 3.46
C GLY A 86 16.32 1.83 3.66
N ASP A 87 17.38 1.30 3.04
CA ASP A 87 17.77 -0.12 3.02
C ASP A 87 16.69 -1.09 2.49
N GLY A 88 17.09 -2.14 1.78
CA GLY A 88 16.15 -3.09 1.13
C GLY A 88 15.09 -3.74 2.04
N GLY A 89 15.17 -3.55 3.37
CA GLY A 89 14.17 -3.96 4.35
C GLY A 89 12.83 -3.20 4.23
N ILE A 90 12.82 -1.90 3.96
CA ILE A 90 11.55 -1.14 3.87
C ILE A 90 10.77 -1.53 2.61
N ALA A 91 11.48 -1.79 1.50
CA ALA A 91 10.87 -2.33 0.28
C ALA A 91 10.16 -3.67 0.51
N LEU A 92 10.79 -4.56 1.29
CA LEU A 92 10.20 -5.86 1.63
C LEU A 92 8.96 -5.71 2.53
N VAL A 93 8.99 -4.80 3.51
CA VAL A 93 7.83 -4.48 4.36
C VAL A 93 6.68 -3.91 3.51
N GLN A 94 6.97 -3.03 2.57
CA GLN A 94 5.98 -2.47 1.65
C GLN A 94 5.36 -3.56 0.75
N PHE A 95 6.19 -4.47 0.23
CA PHE A 95 5.74 -5.61 -0.56
C PHE A 95 4.81 -6.54 0.24
N ILE A 96 5.19 -6.94 1.45
CA ILE A 96 4.34 -7.74 2.34
C ILE A 96 3.02 -7.00 2.62
N THR A 97 3.09 -5.70 2.89
CA THR A 97 1.90 -4.85 3.14
C THR A 97 0.96 -4.85 1.94
N SER A 98 1.48 -4.76 0.72
CA SER A 98 0.67 -4.84 -0.51
C SER A 98 -0.03 -6.20 -0.67
N ILE A 99 0.62 -7.31 -0.29
CA ILE A 99 0.01 -8.64 -0.31
C ILE A 99 -1.14 -8.71 0.71
N VAL A 100 -0.93 -8.21 1.92
CA VAL A 100 -1.98 -8.14 2.95
C VAL A 100 -3.18 -7.35 2.44
N TRP A 101 -2.93 -6.22 1.76
CA TRP A 101 -3.96 -5.41 1.13
C TRP A 101 -4.73 -6.14 0.03
N ILE A 102 -4.21 -7.18 -0.61
CA ILE A 102 -4.96 -8.02 -1.57
C ILE A 102 -5.74 -9.14 -0.85
N ILE A 103 -5.17 -9.71 0.21
CA ILE A 103 -5.83 -10.80 0.95
C ILE A 103 -7.11 -10.31 1.63
N ILE A 104 -7.10 -9.11 2.19
CA ILE A 104 -8.23 -8.55 2.93
C ILE A 104 -9.50 -8.37 2.10
N PRO A 105 -9.49 -7.67 0.95
CA PRO A 105 -10.68 -7.56 0.11
C PRO A 105 -11.14 -8.93 -0.40
N ALA A 106 -10.23 -9.89 -0.62
CA ALA A 106 -10.60 -11.25 -0.99
C ALA A 106 -11.36 -11.96 0.15
N VAL A 107 -10.82 -11.94 1.36
CA VAL A 107 -11.48 -12.49 2.57
C VAL A 107 -12.80 -11.77 2.84
N TYR A 108 -12.81 -10.44 2.74
CA TYR A 108 -14.03 -9.63 2.88
C TYR A 108 -15.07 -10.04 1.86
N THR A 109 -14.70 -10.16 0.58
CA THR A 109 -15.59 -10.62 -0.49
C THR A 109 -16.21 -11.97 -0.12
N VAL A 110 -15.41 -12.97 0.24
CA VAL A 110 -15.91 -14.31 0.59
C VAL A 110 -16.90 -14.26 1.77
N LEU A 111 -16.58 -13.49 2.80
CA LEU A 111 -17.43 -13.37 3.99
C LEU A 111 -18.72 -12.59 3.72
N THR A 112 -18.69 -11.58 2.83
CA THR A 112 -19.83 -10.71 2.58
C THR A 112 -20.71 -11.11 1.40
N THR A 113 -20.22 -11.98 0.49
CA THR A 113 -20.98 -12.35 -0.74
C THR A 113 -22.28 -13.09 -0.42
N ASN A 114 -22.34 -13.84 0.68
CA ASN A 114 -23.52 -14.60 1.10
C ASN A 114 -24.27 -13.93 2.27
N GLU A 115 -24.06 -12.63 2.51
CA GLU A 115 -24.74 -11.94 3.63
C GLU A 115 -26.23 -11.75 3.38
N PHE A 116 -26.61 -11.51 2.12
CA PHE A 116 -27.99 -11.39 1.71
C PHE A 116 -28.33 -12.53 0.75
N GLU A 117 -28.60 -13.72 1.29
CA GLU A 117 -28.88 -14.96 0.54
C GLU A 117 -29.90 -14.81 -0.61
N LYS A 118 -30.70 -13.73 -0.62
CA LYS A 118 -31.74 -13.43 -1.62
C LYS A 118 -31.51 -12.17 -2.47
N ILE A 119 -30.49 -11.36 -2.18
CA ILE A 119 -30.27 -10.09 -2.88
C ILE A 119 -29.06 -10.21 -3.78
N PRO A 120 -29.20 -10.00 -5.10
CA PRO A 120 -28.07 -10.06 -6.00
C PRO A 120 -27.08 -8.94 -5.67
N PHE A 121 -25.78 -9.20 -5.84
CA PHE A 121 -24.70 -8.22 -5.63
C PHE A 121 -24.89 -6.92 -6.44
N SER A 122 -25.68 -6.96 -7.52
CA SER A 122 -26.07 -5.79 -8.30
C SER A 122 -27.00 -4.82 -7.56
N CYS A 123 -27.55 -5.20 -6.40
CA CYS A 123 -28.50 -4.41 -5.61
C CYS A 123 -29.61 -3.81 -6.49
N SER A 124 -30.26 -4.67 -7.28
CA SER A 124 -31.36 -4.24 -8.16
C SER A 124 -32.54 -3.77 -7.32
N ALA A 125 -33.19 -2.68 -7.73
CA ALA A 125 -34.43 -2.22 -7.08
C ALA A 125 -35.56 -3.28 -7.16
N SER A 126 -35.46 -4.25 -8.07
CA SER A 126 -36.39 -5.37 -8.18
C SER A 126 -36.20 -6.46 -7.12
N SER A 127 -35.12 -6.43 -6.33
CA SER A 127 -34.82 -7.51 -5.37
C SER A 127 -35.58 -7.38 -4.06
N THR A 128 -36.00 -6.17 -3.69
CA THR A 128 -36.66 -5.86 -2.42
C THR A 128 -37.39 -4.51 -2.51
N ASN A 129 -38.59 -4.41 -1.93
CA ASN A 129 -39.36 -3.15 -1.83
C ASN A 129 -38.92 -2.24 -0.67
N ASP A 130 -38.07 -2.75 0.20
CA ASP A 130 -37.50 -2.04 1.34
C ASP A 130 -36.29 -1.18 0.90
N SER A 131 -36.47 0.13 1.01
CA SER A 131 -35.45 1.12 0.65
C SER A 131 -34.22 1.06 1.56
N LEU A 132 -34.37 0.64 2.82
CA LEU A 132 -33.28 0.54 3.78
C LEU A 132 -32.35 -0.63 3.44
N ILE A 133 -32.93 -1.79 3.11
CA ILE A 133 -32.17 -2.97 2.66
C ILE A 133 -31.44 -2.67 1.35
N LEU A 134 -32.09 -1.98 0.41
CA LEU A 134 -31.47 -1.57 -0.86
C LEU A 134 -30.30 -0.60 -0.64
N TYR A 135 -30.46 0.35 0.28
CA TYR A 135 -29.41 1.28 0.68
C TYR A 135 -28.22 0.55 1.33
N ALA A 136 -28.47 -0.36 2.26
CA ALA A 136 -27.44 -1.17 2.92
C ALA A 136 -26.66 -2.03 1.92
N CYS A 137 -27.36 -2.66 0.96
CA CYS A 137 -26.74 -3.41 -0.13
C CYS A 137 -25.79 -2.52 -0.95
N ARG A 138 -26.23 -1.32 -1.37
CA ARG A 138 -25.39 -0.39 -2.14
C ARG A 138 -24.19 0.09 -1.34
N MET A 139 -24.36 0.39 -0.06
CA MET A 139 -23.26 0.80 0.81
C MET A 139 -22.20 -0.30 0.96
N ARG A 140 -22.61 -1.55 1.17
CA ARG A 140 -21.66 -2.68 1.23
C ARG A 140 -20.96 -2.95 -0.10
N ARG A 141 -21.69 -2.90 -1.22
CA ARG A 141 -21.12 -3.05 -2.56
C ARG A 141 -20.07 -1.98 -2.86
N ASN A 142 -20.40 -0.72 -2.59
CA ASN A 142 -19.49 0.38 -2.80
C ASN A 142 -18.26 0.26 -1.89
N ASN A 143 -18.43 -0.16 -0.63
CA ASN A 143 -17.31 -0.41 0.28
C ASN A 143 -16.35 -1.46 -0.31
N LEU A 144 -16.90 -2.57 -0.82
CA LEU A 144 -16.08 -3.62 -1.43
C LEU A 144 -15.37 -3.12 -2.69
N LEU A 145 -16.03 -2.32 -3.53
CA LEU A 145 -15.39 -1.70 -4.70
C LEU A 145 -14.24 -0.78 -4.28
N PHE A 146 -14.45 0.08 -3.26
CA PHE A 146 -13.40 0.95 -2.75
C PHE A 146 -12.21 0.16 -2.18
N MET A 147 -12.47 -0.92 -1.44
CA MET A 147 -11.42 -1.83 -0.96
C MET A 147 -10.57 -2.39 -2.10
N TRP A 148 -11.20 -2.89 -3.17
CA TRP A 148 -10.48 -3.42 -4.33
C TRP A 148 -9.70 -2.35 -5.09
N VAL A 149 -10.28 -1.16 -5.28
CA VAL A 149 -9.60 -0.03 -5.93
C VAL A 149 -8.37 0.39 -5.15
N ASP A 150 -8.49 0.57 -3.83
CA ASP A 150 -7.36 0.92 -2.96
C ASP A 150 -6.27 -0.15 -3.01
N SER A 151 -6.65 -1.42 -2.99
CA SER A 151 -5.71 -2.55 -3.06
C SER A 151 -4.93 -2.62 -4.37
N VAL A 152 -5.60 -2.37 -5.50
CA VAL A 152 -4.94 -2.30 -6.82
C VAL A 152 -3.98 -1.11 -6.88
N ILE A 153 -4.39 0.04 -6.36
CA ILE A 153 -3.55 1.23 -6.33
C ILE A 153 -2.33 0.99 -5.44
N MET A 154 -2.51 0.44 -4.24
CA MET A 154 -1.44 0.01 -3.33
C MET A 154 -0.46 -0.97 -3.98
N PHE A 155 -0.97 -1.91 -4.78
CA PHE A 155 -0.13 -2.85 -5.51
C PHE A 155 0.69 -2.15 -6.60
N ILE A 156 0.07 -1.28 -7.40
CA ILE A 156 0.76 -0.52 -8.46
C ILE A 156 1.78 0.43 -7.86
N THR A 157 1.47 1.12 -6.76
CA THR A 157 2.41 2.02 -6.08
C THR A 157 3.62 1.21 -5.59
N THR A 158 3.38 0.10 -4.89
CA THR A 158 4.43 -0.79 -4.40
C THR A 158 5.28 -1.38 -5.52
N PHE A 159 4.67 -1.83 -6.62
CA PHE A 159 5.39 -2.32 -7.78
C PHE A 159 6.29 -1.24 -8.39
N THR A 160 5.77 -0.02 -8.53
CA THR A 160 6.55 1.11 -9.03
C THR A 160 7.72 1.42 -8.10
N LEU A 161 7.50 1.41 -6.78
CA LEU A 161 8.54 1.63 -5.76
C LEU A 161 9.64 0.57 -5.80
N CYS A 162 9.26 -0.70 -5.77
CA CYS A 162 10.21 -1.81 -5.69
C CYS A 162 10.95 -2.07 -7.01
N PHE A 163 10.29 -1.99 -8.16
CA PHE A 163 10.89 -2.39 -9.43
C PHE A 163 11.44 -1.21 -10.24
N CYS A 164 10.73 -0.08 -10.25
CA CYS A 164 11.17 1.07 -11.04
C CYS A 164 12.24 1.89 -10.33
N PHE A 165 12.31 1.90 -9.00
CA PHE A 165 13.26 2.75 -8.27
C PHE A 165 14.43 1.98 -7.66
N TYR A 166 14.17 0.90 -6.90
CA TYR A 166 15.28 0.04 -6.42
C TYR A 166 16.03 -0.65 -7.56
N GLY A 167 15.32 -1.08 -8.61
CA GLY A 167 15.95 -1.69 -9.78
C GLY A 167 16.88 -0.73 -10.54
N LEU A 168 16.66 0.59 -10.43
CA LEU A 168 17.56 1.61 -10.99
C LEU A 168 18.77 1.85 -10.08
N GLU A 169 18.57 1.90 -8.77
CA GLU A 169 19.64 2.15 -7.80
C GLU A 169 20.65 1.00 -7.73
N ILE A 170 20.20 -0.26 -7.77
CA ILE A 170 21.08 -1.44 -7.84
C ILE A 170 21.94 -1.41 -9.10
N ARG A 171 21.38 -0.99 -10.25
CA ARG A 171 22.11 -0.92 -11.51
C ARG A 171 23.18 0.17 -11.48
N ASP A 172 22.86 1.35 -10.93
CA ASP A 172 23.84 2.43 -10.79
C ASP A 172 25.00 2.04 -9.85
N GLU A 173 24.73 1.29 -8.75
CA GLU A 173 25.78 0.76 -7.86
C GLU A 173 26.63 -0.34 -8.53
N GLU A 174 26.01 -1.28 -9.25
CA GLU A 174 26.74 -2.32 -9.98
C GLU A 174 27.63 -1.74 -11.08
N ASP A 175 27.15 -0.76 -11.85
CA ASP A 175 27.92 -0.11 -12.90
C ASP A 175 29.16 0.63 -12.32
N ILE A 176 29.03 1.27 -11.15
CA ILE A 176 30.17 1.90 -10.44
C ILE A 176 31.18 0.86 -9.96
N LEU A 177 30.71 -0.27 -9.43
CA LEU A 177 31.60 -1.32 -8.92
C LEU A 177 32.35 -2.05 -10.03
N ILE A 178 31.71 -2.26 -11.18
CA ILE A 178 32.33 -2.86 -12.36
C ILE A 178 33.42 -1.94 -12.92
N ASP A 179 33.16 -0.63 -12.99
CA ASP A 179 34.15 0.36 -13.47
C ASP A 179 35.35 0.45 -12.51
N GLN A 180 35.12 0.30 -11.20
CA GLN A 180 36.19 0.26 -10.19
C GLN A 180 37.02 -1.04 -10.25
N SER A 181 36.40 -2.16 -10.64
CA SER A 181 37.07 -3.46 -10.79
C SER A 181 37.95 -3.58 -12.04
N LEU A 182 37.66 -2.79 -13.09
CA LEU A 182 38.49 -2.70 -14.30
C LEU A 182 39.69 -1.75 -14.15
N GLY A 183 39.83 -1.06 -13.00
CA GLY A 183 40.86 -0.06 -12.75
C GLY A 183 41.92 -0.42 -11.69
N ILE A 184 41.86 -1.57 -11.01
CA ILE A 184 42.78 -1.88 -9.89
C ILE A 184 43.33 -3.30 -10.00
N GLU A 185 44.46 -3.43 -10.68
CA GLU A 185 45.51 -4.38 -10.27
C GLU A 185 46.25 -3.78 -9.06
N GLN A 186 45.97 -4.27 -7.85
CA GLN A 186 46.99 -4.67 -6.86
C GLN A 186 46.39 -5.03 -5.49
N ASN A 187 46.83 -6.20 -5.03
CA ASN A 187 47.00 -6.67 -3.65
C ASN A 187 45.78 -7.18 -2.86
N SER A 188 45.73 -8.52 -2.86
CA SER A 188 45.08 -9.44 -1.93
C SER A 188 45.09 -9.00 -0.46
N GLU A 189 43.92 -8.75 0.10
CA GLU A 189 43.58 -9.17 1.46
C GLU A 189 42.12 -9.68 1.47
N VAL A 190 41.95 -10.90 1.96
CA VAL A 190 40.66 -11.61 2.03
C VAL A 190 39.75 -10.87 3.01
N SER A 191 38.95 -9.94 2.48
CA SER A 191 37.87 -9.26 3.19
C SER A 191 36.55 -9.93 2.79
N THR A 192 35.88 -10.51 3.78
CA THR A 192 34.59 -11.20 3.66
C THR A 192 33.53 -10.39 2.89
N PRO A 193 32.58 -11.09 2.21
CA PRO A 193 31.60 -10.45 1.33
C PRO A 193 30.71 -9.43 2.07
N PRO A 194 30.29 -8.34 1.39
CA PRO A 194 29.63 -7.18 2.00
C PRO A 194 28.25 -7.47 2.60
N VAL A 195 27.66 -8.63 2.34
CA VAL A 195 26.33 -9.01 2.85
C VAL A 195 26.28 -9.05 4.38
N LEU A 196 27.40 -9.34 5.05
CA LEU A 196 27.45 -9.41 6.52
C LEU A 196 27.66 -8.06 7.23
N LYS A 197 27.99 -6.97 6.51
CA LYS A 197 28.11 -5.64 7.13
C LYS A 197 26.77 -4.91 7.29
N ARG A 198 25.70 -5.39 6.64
CA ARG A 198 24.36 -4.77 6.65
C ARG A 198 23.50 -5.12 7.89
N PHE A 199 24.08 -5.78 8.89
CA PHE A 199 23.41 -6.13 10.16
C PHE A 199 23.90 -5.33 11.36
N ASN A 200 24.21 -4.03 11.18
CA ASN A 200 24.40 -3.15 12.34
C ASN A 200 23.19 -2.21 12.46
N PRO A 201 22.19 -2.54 13.29
CA PRO A 201 20.99 -1.74 13.42
C PRO A 201 21.25 -0.60 14.41
N TYR A 202 20.62 0.55 14.15
CA TYR A 202 20.52 1.73 15.01
C TYR A 202 21.79 2.56 15.21
N PHE A 203 21.90 3.69 14.50
CA PHE A 203 22.19 4.99 15.11
C PHE A 203 21.76 6.10 14.14
N CYS A 204 20.56 6.65 14.36
CA CYS A 204 20.28 8.01 13.89
C CYS A 204 21.20 8.95 14.67
N LYS A 205 22.15 9.60 13.98
CA LYS A 205 22.90 10.71 14.56
C LYS A 205 22.07 11.99 14.41
N HIS A 206 21.80 12.62 15.55
CA HIS A 206 21.30 13.99 15.67
C HIS A 206 22.24 15.00 15.02
#